data_AF-A0A1F3AIX2-F1
#
_entry.id   AF-A0A1F3AIX2-F1
#
_cell.length_a   1.000
_cell.length_b   1.000
_cell.length_c   1.000
_cell.angle_alpha   90.00
_cell.angle_beta   90.00
_cell.angle_gamma   90.00
#
_symmetry.space_group_name_H-M   'P 1'
#
loop_
_entity.id
_entity.type
_entity.pdbx_description
1 polymer ?
#
loop_
_entity_poly.entity_id
_entity_poly.type
_entity_poly.pdbx_seq_one_letter_code
_entity_poly.pdbx_strand_id
1 'polypeptide(L)' 'MLSEAPPFPNLITYLWIWFWEIHNGCGSNGWGPAEITWRDLSAWSELTGNFLEPWECAALMQLSASYVRIRSAKKPGAT' A
#
# COMPACT_ATOMS: atom_id res chain seq x y z
N MET A 1 27.10 1.04 11.75
CA MET A 1 26.93 0.85 10.29
C MET A 1 25.70 -0.04 10.14
N LEU A 2 24.60 0.44 9.55
CA LEU A 2 23.48 -0.45 9.23
C LEU A 2 23.97 -1.39 8.13
N SER A 3 23.85 -2.70 8.33
CA SER A 3 24.15 -3.69 7.29
C SER A 3 23.27 -3.41 6.08
N GLU A 4 23.80 -3.67 4.88
CA GLU A 4 23.02 -3.58 3.65
C GLU A 4 21.72 -4.39 3.79
N ALA A 5 20.60 -3.80 3.38
CA ALA A 5 19.32 -4.47 3.46
C ALA A 5 19.32 -5.67 2.49
N PRO A 6 18.67 -6.79 2.85
CA PRO A 6 18.53 -7.90 1.91
C PRO A 6 17.79 -7.44 0.64
N PRO A 7 18.07 -8.06 -0.51
CA PRO A 7 17.34 -7.76 -1.74
C PRO A 7 15.84 -8.03 -1.57
N PHE A 8 15.02 -7.23 -2.24
CA PHE A 8 13.57 -7.41 -2.20
C PHE A 8 13.17 -8.75 -2.87
N PRO A 9 12.26 -9.54 -2.29
CA PRO A 9 11.93 -10.85 -2.85
C PRO A 9 11.12 -10.73 -4.15
N ASN A 10 11.64 -11.31 -5.24
CA ASN A 10 11.02 -11.24 -6.57
C ASN A 10 9.58 -11.78 -6.63
N LEU A 11 9.29 -12.81 -5.83
CA LEU A 11 7.98 -13.49 -5.85
C LEU A 11 6.84 -12.56 -5.45
N ILE A 12 7.09 -11.51 -4.66
CA ILE A 12 6.07 -10.57 -4.17
C ILE A 12 6.21 -9.18 -4.81
N THR A 13 7.07 -9.01 -5.82
CA THR A 13 7.29 -7.73 -6.50
C THR A 13 6.01 -7.19 -7.13
N TYR A 14 5.16 -8.06 -7.67
CA TYR A 14 3.90 -7.64 -8.27
C TYR A 14 2.94 -7.01 -7.25
N LEU A 15 2.90 -7.49 -6.00
CA LEU A 15 2.10 -6.87 -4.94
C LEU A 15 2.58 -5.45 -4.61
N TRP A 16 3.88 -5.21 -4.68
CA TRP A 16 4.43 -3.87 -4.49
C TRP A 16 4.00 -2.92 -5.61
N ILE A 17 3.97 -3.41 -6.85
CA ILE A 17 3.52 -2.65 -8.02
C ILE A 17 2.02 -2.35 -7.89
N TRP A 18 1.20 -3.38 -7.66
CA TRP A 18 -0.25 -3.23 -7.48
C TRP A 18 -0.60 -2.32 -6.31
N PHE A 19 0.14 -2.39 -5.21
CA PHE A 19 -0.04 -1.47 -4.09
C PHE A 19 0.03 -0.01 -4.53
N TRP A 20 1.07 0.38 -5.28
CA TRP A 20 1.22 1.77 -5.73
C TRP A 20 0.15 2.16 -6.75
N GLU A 21 -0.21 1.25 -7.65
CA GLU A 21 -1.26 1.49 -8.63
C GLU A 21 -2.60 1.77 -7.95
N ILE A 22 -3.00 0.92 -7.00
CA ILE A 22 -4.25 1.04 -6.24
C ILE A 22 -4.19 2.26 -5.32
N HIS A 23 -3.13 2.41 -4.52
CA HIS A 23 -2.99 3.49 -3.54
C HIS A 23 -3.01 4.88 -4.19
N ASN A 24 -2.46 5.03 -5.39
CA ASN A 24 -2.51 6.30 -6.11
C ASN A 24 -3.91 6.62 -6.66
N GLY A 25 -4.74 5.60 -6.89
CA GLY A 25 -6.15 5.75 -7.24
C GLY A 25 -7.06 6.02 -6.03
N CYS A 26 -6.63 5.69 -4.82
CA CYS A 26 -7.38 5.97 -3.61
C CYS A 26 -7.55 7.48 -3.41
N GLY A 27 -8.80 7.95 -3.34
CA GLY A 27 -9.11 9.35 -3.11
C GLY A 27 -8.59 9.82 -1.75
N SER A 28 -7.76 10.86 -1.73
CA SER A 28 -7.44 11.56 -0.47
C SER A 28 -8.62 12.44 -0.07
N ASN A 29 -9.10 12.31 1.15
CA ASN A 29 -10.15 13.16 1.73
C ASN A 29 -9.63 14.52 2.22
N GLY A 30 -8.42 14.92 1.83
CA GLY A 30 -7.78 16.16 2.29
C GLY A 30 -7.13 16.09 3.68
N TRP A 31 -7.25 14.96 4.39
CA TRP A 31 -6.70 14.76 5.74
C TRP A 31 -5.60 13.70 5.77
N GLY A 32 -4.71 13.75 4.79
CA GLY A 32 -3.55 12.86 4.70
C GLY A 32 -3.75 11.69 3.73
N PRO A 33 -2.80 10.73 3.74
CA PRO A 33 -2.83 9.58 2.85
C PRO A 33 -4.00 8.66 3.22
N ALA A 34 -4.80 8.27 2.23
CA ALA A 34 -5.89 7.32 2.43
C ALA A 34 -5.36 5.88 2.47
N GLU A 35 -5.95 5.05 3.33
CA GLU A 35 -5.69 3.61 3.32
C GLU A 35 -6.52 2.93 2.22
N ILE A 36 -5.95 1.90 1.59
CA ILE A 36 -6.66 1.02 0.67
C ILE A 36 -7.76 0.29 1.44
N THR A 37 -8.97 0.32 0.90
CA THR A 37 -10.13 -0.40 1.43
C THR A 37 -10.50 -1.60 0.55
N TRP A 38 -11.34 -2.49 1.07
CA TRP A 38 -11.93 -3.59 0.27
C TRP A 38 -12.67 -3.11 -0.98
N ARG A 39 -13.26 -1.91 -0.94
CA ARG A 39 -13.95 -1.34 -2.12
C ARG A 39 -12.96 -0.93 -3.19
N ASP A 40 -11.81 -0.37 -2.81
CA ASP A 40 -10.76 0.00 -3.75
C ASP A 40 -10.19 -1.25 -4.43
N LEU A 41 -9.94 -2.31 -3.65
CA LEU A 41 -9.48 -3.61 -4.19
C LEU A 41 -10.51 -4.20 -5.18
N SER A 42 -11.79 -4.18 -4.81
CA SER A 42 -12.86 -4.70 -5.68
C SER A 42 -12.97 -3.87 -6.96
N ALA A 43 -12.95 -2.53 -6.87
CA ALA A 43 -13.06 -1.64 -8.01
C ALA A 43 -11.85 -1.76 -8.94
N TRP A 44 -10.63 -1.86 -8.39
CA TRP A 44 -9.42 -2.06 -9.18
C TRP A 44 -9.41 -3.43 -9.87
N SER A 45 -9.85 -4.49 -9.17
CA SER A 45 -9.96 -5.84 -9.75
C SER A 45 -10.96 -5.87 -10.91
N GLU A 46 -12.11 -5.21 -10.75
CA GLU A 46 -13.13 -5.09 -11.80
C GLU A 46 -12.62 -4.28 -13.00
N LEU A 47 -11.93 -3.17 -12.76
CA LEU A 47 -11.42 -2.30 -13.81
C LEU A 47 -10.28 -2.93 -14.63
N THR A 48 -9.39 -3.67 -13.97
CA THR A 48 -8.18 -4.20 -14.60
C THR A 48 -8.30 -5.66 -15.04
N GLY A 49 -9.31 -6.38 -14.53
CA GLY A 49 -9.46 -7.82 -14.74
C GLY A 49 -8.47 -8.68 -13.95
N ASN A 50 -7.69 -8.10 -13.03
CA ASN A 50 -6.82 -8.86 -12.12
C ASN A 50 -7.64 -9.37 -10.94
N PHE A 51 -7.64 -10.69 -10.72
CA PHE A 51 -8.32 -11.30 -9.60
C PHE A 51 -7.36 -11.52 -8.44
N LEU A 52 -7.58 -10.79 -7.35
CA LEU A 52 -6.80 -10.92 -6.13
C LEU A 52 -7.22 -12.17 -5.34
N GLU A 53 -6.25 -12.97 -4.93
CA GLU A 53 -6.45 -14.02 -3.93
C GLU A 53 -6.68 -13.42 -2.53
N PRO A 54 -7.35 -14.14 -1.62
CA PRO A 54 -7.65 -13.61 -0.28
C PRO A 54 -6.41 -13.13 0.50
N TRP A 55 -5.27 -13.79 0.32
CA TRP A 55 -4.03 -13.43 0.99
C TRP A 55 -3.37 -12.18 0.38
N GLU A 56 -3.56 -11.94 -0.92
CA GLU A 56 -3.06 -10.75 -1.63
C GLU A 56 -3.83 -9.51 -1.18
N CYS A 57 -5.16 -9.62 -1.08
CA CYS A 57 -5.99 -8.57 -0.50
C CYS A 57 -5.53 -8.21 0.92
N ALA A 58 -5.30 -9.23 1.76
CA ALA A 58 -4.81 -9.03 3.12
C ALA A 58 -3.41 -8.39 3.14
N ALA A 59 -2.52 -8.78 2.23
CA ALA A 59 -1.17 -8.22 2.12
C ALA A 59 -1.21 -6.74 1.68
N LEU A 60 -2.01 -6.41 0.67
CA LEU A 60 -2.18 -5.04 0.17
C LEU A 60 -2.75 -4.10 1.23
N MET A 61 -3.76 -4.55 1.98
CA MET A 61 -4.30 -3.75 3.10
C MET A 61 -3.28 -3.56 4.22
N GLN A 62 -2.52 -4.60 4.59
CA GLN A 62 -1.45 -4.48 5.60
C GLN A 62 -0.34 -3.54 5.16
N LEU A 63 0.04 -3.61 3.89
CA LEU A 63 1.04 -2.71 3.31
C LEU A 63 0.55 -1.26 3.33
N SER A 64 -0.72 -1.04 2.98
CA SER A 64 -1.34 0.28 3.06
C SER A 64 -1.38 0.84 4.48
N ALA A 65 -1.85 0.07 5.46
CA ALA A 65 -1.87 0.50 6.86
C ALA A 65 -0.46 0.83 7.37
N SER A 66 0.53 0.01 7.00
CA SER A 66 1.94 0.27 7.35
C SER A 66 2.47 1.56 6.73
N TYR A 67 2.14 1.81 5.46
CA TYR A 67 2.52 3.02 4.76
C TYR A 67 1.92 4.27 5.42
N VAL A 68 0.61 4.26 5.69
CA VAL A 68 -0.06 5.38 6.38
C VAL A 68 0.53 5.59 7.76
N ARG A 69 0.77 4.53 8.54
CA ARG A 69 1.43 4.64 9.85
C ARG A 69 2.81 5.29 9.76
N ILE A 70 3.65 4.87 8.82
CA ILE A 70 5.01 5.42 8.64
C ILE A 70 4.95 6.87 8.16
N ARG A 71 4.03 7.20 7.25
CA ARG A 71 3.92 8.53 6.66
C ARG A 71 3.28 9.55 7.61
N SER A 72 2.32 9.12 8.43
CA SER A 72 1.75 9.90 9.52
C SER A 72 2.74 10.07 10.68
N ALA A 73 3.72 9.16 10.80
CA ALA A 73 4.82 9.31 11.74
C ALA A 73 5.90 10.31 11.26
N LYS A 74 5.61 11.63 11.23
CA LYS A 74 6.62 12.72 11.39
C LYS A 74 5.99 14.12 11.61
N LYS A 75 6.55 15.03 12.43
CA LYS A 75 7.89 15.15 13.09
C LYS A 75 7.82 15.39 14.62
N PRO A 76 8.71 14.78 15.44
CA PRO A 76 9.19 15.43 16.66
C PRO A 76 10.14 16.58 16.27
N GLY A 77 9.76 17.81 16.58
CA GLY A 77 10.55 19.01 16.27
C GLY A 77 9.97 19.84 15.12
N ALA A 78 8.88 20.53 15.40
CA ALA A 78 8.58 21.82 14.79
C ALA A 78 8.46 22.82 15.96
N THR A 79 9.57 23.51 16.24
CA THR A 79 9.64 24.76 17.00
C THR A 79 8.98 25.89 16.24
#